data_AF-A0A0F3RWL5-F1
#
_entry.id   AF-A0A0F3RWL5-F1
#
_cell.length_a   1.000
_cell.length_b   1.000
_cell.length_c   1.000
_cell.angle_alpha   90.00
_cell.angle_beta   90.00
_cell.angle_gamma   90.00
#
_symmetry.space_group_name_H-M   'P 1'
#
loop_
_entity.id
_entity.type
_entity.pdbx_description
1 polymer ?
#
loop_
_entity_poly.entity_id
_entity_poly.type
_entity_poly.pdbx_seq_one_letter_code
_entity_poly.pdbx_strand_id
1 'polypeptide(L)'
;MKFCPNCGHELEAGAKFCPACGAQLTTTSQQVSAQTTTEQPRNATGTMANQQERQNEQSDEGQPAAPVSEADQPQLGFVGSVQYVLKHAFEFNGDVPESRKSVFWWAVLAVLLFDCVVLLIPGIGWILGWAADLLLVSATMRRLTYLGQNPNLGWLMVVPVIYAWPVVLMFFDKKAE
;
A
#
# COMPACT_ATOMS: atom_id res chain seq x y z
N MET A 1 -30.23 26.74 -16.95
CA MET A 1 -29.06 25.87 -16.72
C MET A 1 -28.24 26.48 -15.60
N LYS A 2 -27.88 25.72 -14.56
CA LYS A 2 -26.96 26.18 -13.49
C LYS A 2 -25.65 25.41 -13.68
N PHE A 3 -24.51 26.07 -13.51
CA PHE A 3 -23.20 25.42 -13.61
C PHE A 3 -22.53 25.43 -12.24
N CYS A 4 -21.76 24.37 -11.95
CA CYS A 4 -21.05 24.25 -10.69
C CYS A 4 -19.96 25.34 -10.60
N PRO A 5 -19.92 26.14 -9.52
CA PRO A 5 -18.90 27.18 -9.37
C PRO A 5 -17.48 26.62 -9.16
N ASN A 6 -17.36 25.34 -8.80
CA ASN A 6 -16.06 24.70 -8.54
C ASN A 6 -15.45 24.09 -9.81
N CYS A 7 -16.25 23.41 -10.64
CA CYS A 7 -15.72 22.67 -11.81
C CYS A 7 -16.36 23.04 -13.15
N GLY A 8 -17.35 23.93 -13.18
CA GLY A 8 -18.04 24.34 -14.41
C GLY A 8 -18.99 23.30 -15.00
N HIS A 9 -19.18 22.14 -14.35
CA HIS A 9 -20.10 21.10 -14.83
C HIS A 9 -21.56 21.54 -14.75
N GLU A 10 -22.36 21.14 -15.73
CA GLU A 10 -23.79 21.45 -15.78
C GLU A 10 -24.54 20.73 -14.65
N LEU A 11 -25.42 21.47 -13.96
CA LEU A 11 -26.19 20.98 -12.83
C LEU A 11 -27.66 20.90 -13.19
N GLU A 12 -28.21 19.71 -12.94
CA GLU A 12 -29.65 19.43 -12.93
C GLU A 12 -30.37 20.28 -11.88
N ALA A 13 -31.61 20.70 -12.18
CA ALA A 13 -32.37 21.60 -11.32
C ALA A 13 -32.70 20.93 -9.96
N GLY A 14 -32.05 21.37 -8.89
CA GLY A 14 -32.29 20.90 -7.52
C GLY A 14 -31.17 20.03 -6.91
N ALA A 15 -30.05 19.83 -7.61
CA ALA A 15 -28.91 19.08 -7.08
C ALA A 15 -28.27 19.80 -5.87
N LYS A 16 -28.23 19.11 -4.72
CA LYS A 16 -27.55 19.59 -3.49
C LYS A 16 -26.04 19.42 -3.53
N PHE A 17 -25.54 18.56 -4.43
CA PHE A 17 -24.13 18.23 -4.60
C PHE A 17 -23.83 18.08 -6.09
N CYS A 18 -22.63 18.46 -6.52
CA CYS A 18 -22.20 18.30 -7.91
C CYS A 18 -21.80 16.83 -8.19
N PRO A 19 -22.37 16.16 -9.20
CA PRO A 19 -22.05 14.76 -9.51
C PRO A 19 -20.64 14.57 -10.07
N ALA A 20 -20.04 15.61 -10.66
CA ALA A 20 -18.73 15.53 -11.28
C ALA A 20 -17.57 15.80 -10.32
N CYS A 21 -17.77 16.63 -9.29
CA CYS A 21 -16.68 17.01 -8.35
C CYS A 21 -17.02 16.81 -6.86
N GLY A 22 -18.26 16.41 -6.54
CA GLY A 22 -18.71 16.19 -5.16
C GLY A 22 -18.96 17.46 -4.34
N ALA A 23 -18.78 18.66 -4.91
CA ALA A 23 -18.94 19.93 -4.19
C ALA A 23 -20.40 20.15 -3.73
N GLN A 24 -20.58 20.57 -2.48
CA GLN A 24 -21.88 20.94 -1.91
C GLN A 24 -22.38 22.27 -2.47
N LEU A 25 -23.60 22.27 -2.98
CA LEU A 25 -24.25 23.42 -3.60
C LEU A 25 -25.36 23.91 -2.67
N THR A 26 -24.96 24.58 -1.60
CA THR A 26 -25.90 25.21 -0.67
C THR A 26 -26.51 26.43 -1.34
N THR A 27 -27.80 26.38 -1.66
CA THR A 27 -28.56 27.53 -2.15
C THR A 27 -28.74 28.53 -1.01
N THR A 28 -28.06 29.67 -1.03
CA THR A 28 -28.51 30.93 -0.39
C THR A 28 -27.72 32.11 -0.99
N SER A 29 -28.46 33.13 -1.41
CA SER A 29 -27.97 34.42 -1.89
C SER A 29 -27.41 35.28 -0.73
N GLN A 30 -26.29 35.95 -1.00
CA GLN A 30 -25.74 37.18 -0.38
C GLN A 30 -25.41 37.28 1.14
N GLN A 31 -24.11 37.48 1.39
CA GLN A 31 -23.44 38.53 2.20
C GLN A 31 -23.53 38.57 3.75
N VAL A 32 -22.36 38.33 4.38
CA VAL A 32 -21.63 39.08 5.44
C VAL A 32 -22.42 39.79 6.56
N SER A 33 -22.22 39.35 7.81
CA SER A 33 -21.89 40.23 8.96
C SER A 33 -21.29 39.43 10.12
N ALA A 34 -20.36 40.06 10.83
CA ALA A 34 -19.47 39.50 11.85
C ALA A 34 -20.11 39.41 13.25
N GLN A 35 -19.67 38.41 14.03
CA GLN A 35 -19.06 38.52 15.37
C GLN A 35 -19.42 37.32 16.26
N THR A 36 -18.43 36.44 16.48
CA THR A 36 -18.28 35.71 17.75
C THR A 36 -16.80 35.73 18.12
N THR A 37 -16.42 36.60 19.04
CA THR A 37 -15.32 36.40 19.99
C THR A 37 -16.00 35.70 21.20
N THR A 38 -15.48 34.64 21.82
CA THR A 38 -14.18 34.55 22.50
C THR A 38 -13.87 33.09 22.87
N GLU A 39 -12.58 32.77 22.96
CA GLU A 39 -11.91 31.74 23.80
C GLU A 39 -11.65 30.30 23.29
N GLN A 40 -10.34 30.02 23.25
CA GLN A 40 -9.57 28.77 23.16
C GLN A 40 -8.61 28.80 24.40
N PRO A 41 -7.99 27.73 24.99
CA PRO A 41 -7.77 26.33 24.55
C PRO A 41 -7.93 25.21 25.63
N ARG A 42 -7.91 23.92 25.23
CA ARG A 42 -6.88 22.88 25.58
C ARG A 42 -7.39 21.43 25.43
N ASN A 43 -6.66 20.70 24.59
CA ASN A 43 -6.29 19.27 24.58
C ASN A 43 -7.16 18.17 25.22
N ALA A 44 -7.38 17.18 24.34
CA ALA A 44 -7.16 15.74 24.51
C ALA A 44 -8.16 14.92 25.34
N THR A 45 -8.93 14.08 24.64
CA THR A 45 -8.81 12.61 24.61
C THR A 45 -10.16 12.02 24.22
N GLY A 46 -10.21 11.22 23.15
CA GLY A 46 -11.44 10.57 22.73
C GLY A 46 -11.32 9.79 21.42
N THR A 47 -10.75 8.59 21.53
CA THR A 47 -11.24 7.35 20.89
C THR A 47 -11.74 7.41 19.45
N MET A 48 -10.96 6.85 18.52
CA MET A 48 -11.50 6.07 17.39
C MET A 48 -10.58 4.87 17.12
N ALA A 49 -10.69 3.86 17.98
CA ALA A 49 -10.58 2.48 17.52
C ALA A 49 -11.89 2.15 16.78
N ASN A 50 -11.78 1.32 15.74
CA ASN A 50 -12.86 0.71 14.98
C ASN A 50 -13.35 1.48 13.73
N GLN A 51 -12.54 1.43 12.67
CA GLN A 51 -13.05 1.49 11.29
C GLN A 51 -12.40 0.47 10.34
N GLN A 52 -11.51 -0.40 10.82
CA GLN A 52 -10.68 -1.24 9.96
C GLN A 52 -11.16 -2.70 9.83
N GLU A 53 -12.29 -3.07 10.45
CA GLU A 53 -12.84 -4.44 10.42
C GLU A 53 -14.02 -4.64 9.45
N ARG A 54 -14.44 -3.63 8.67
CA ARG A 54 -15.67 -3.69 7.84
C ARG A 54 -15.46 -3.70 6.32
N GLN A 55 -14.27 -4.07 5.83
CA GLN A 55 -14.00 -4.16 4.38
C GLN A 55 -13.39 -5.48 3.91
N ASN A 56 -13.15 -6.46 4.78
CA ASN A 56 -12.44 -7.69 4.41
C ASN A 56 -13.33 -8.94 4.28
N GLU A 57 -14.65 -8.77 4.15
CA GLU A 57 -15.62 -9.89 4.18
C GLU A 57 -16.41 -10.06 2.87
N GLN A 58 -15.94 -9.50 1.76
CA GLN A 58 -16.59 -9.74 0.47
C GLN A 58 -15.62 -9.62 -0.70
N SER A 59 -14.93 -10.73 -1.01
CA SER A 59 -14.35 -11.04 -2.32
C SER A 59 -13.96 -12.52 -2.32
N ASP A 60 -14.99 -13.36 -2.47
CA ASP A 60 -14.89 -14.78 -2.80
C ASP A 60 -15.00 -14.97 -4.32
N GLU A 61 -14.39 -16.05 -4.82
CA GLU A 61 -14.60 -16.70 -6.13
C GLU A 61 -14.56 -15.87 -7.45
N GLY A 62 -13.56 -16.21 -8.28
CA GLY A 62 -13.76 -16.44 -9.72
C GLY A 62 -13.76 -15.26 -10.70
N GLN A 63 -13.05 -15.48 -11.83
CA GLN A 63 -13.20 -14.84 -13.16
C GLN A 63 -12.40 -13.57 -13.51
N PRO A 64 -12.11 -13.37 -14.82
CA PRO A 64 -10.78 -13.50 -15.39
C PRO A 64 -10.11 -12.15 -15.68
N ALA A 65 -8.80 -12.23 -15.94
CA ALA A 65 -7.88 -11.14 -16.26
C ALA A 65 -8.48 -10.02 -17.13
N ALA A 66 -8.63 -8.84 -16.53
CA ALA A 66 -8.79 -7.55 -17.20
C ALA A 66 -7.68 -6.61 -16.69
N PRO A 67 -7.24 -5.62 -17.49
CA PRO A 67 -5.92 -5.01 -17.35
C PRO A 67 -5.84 -4.18 -16.06
N VAL A 68 -4.82 -4.45 -15.27
CA VAL A 68 -4.52 -3.75 -14.02
C VAL A 68 -4.25 -2.29 -14.36
N SER A 69 -5.23 -1.42 -14.09
CA SER A 69 -5.02 0.02 -14.16
C SER A 69 -4.21 0.45 -12.93
N GLU A 70 -3.10 1.13 -13.18
CA GLU A 70 -2.09 1.65 -12.24
C GLU A 70 -2.63 2.72 -11.24
N ALA A 71 -3.94 2.78 -11.00
CA ALA A 71 -4.56 3.80 -10.17
C ALA A 71 -4.74 3.33 -8.70
N ASP A 72 -3.94 3.95 -7.84
CA ASP A 72 -4.13 4.13 -6.39
C ASP A 72 -4.23 2.87 -5.53
N GLN A 73 -3.16 2.08 -5.54
CA GLN A 73 -2.85 1.27 -4.37
C GLN A 73 -2.37 2.19 -3.22
N PRO A 74 -3.08 2.27 -2.08
CA PRO A 74 -2.71 3.17 -0.99
C PRO A 74 -1.31 2.84 -0.47
N GLN A 75 -0.56 3.89 -0.09
CA GLN A 75 0.77 3.75 0.49
C GLN A 75 0.67 3.05 1.85
N LEU A 76 1.15 1.80 1.90
CA LEU A 76 1.28 1.05 3.13
C LEU A 76 2.52 1.55 3.88
N GLY A 77 2.35 1.91 5.16
CA GLY A 77 3.47 2.14 6.09
C GLY A 77 4.08 0.82 6.57
N PHE A 78 5.14 0.89 7.37
CA PHE A 78 5.89 -0.29 7.85
C PHE A 78 5.02 -1.46 8.33
N VAL A 79 4.13 -1.22 9.30
CA VAL A 79 3.29 -2.27 9.90
C VAL A 79 2.34 -2.89 8.87
N GLY A 80 1.73 -2.05 8.02
CA GLY A 80 0.85 -2.51 6.95
C GLY A 80 1.60 -3.34 5.90
N SER A 81 2.82 -2.93 5.54
CA SER A 81 3.68 -3.68 4.62
C SER A 81 4.09 -5.03 5.18
N VAL A 82 4.51 -5.09 6.45
CA VAL A 82 4.90 -6.35 7.11
C VAL A 82 3.70 -7.30 7.22
N GLN A 83 2.54 -6.82 7.67
CA GLN A 83 1.32 -7.63 7.73
C GLN A 83 0.91 -8.13 6.35
N TYR A 84 1.00 -7.27 5.33
CA TYR A 84 0.70 -7.64 3.96
C TYR A 84 1.66 -8.73 3.43
N VAL A 85 2.96 -8.61 3.66
CA VAL A 85 3.96 -9.61 3.26
C VAL A 85 3.75 -10.92 4.00
N LEU A 86 3.48 -10.88 5.31
CA LEU A 86 3.19 -12.07 6.12
C LEU A 86 1.92 -12.80 5.65
N LYS A 87 0.85 -12.07 5.31
CA LYS A 87 -0.39 -12.66 4.79
C LYS A 87 -0.14 -13.52 3.55
N HIS A 88 0.84 -13.12 2.75
CA HIS A 88 1.16 -13.79 1.51
C HIS A 88 2.56 -14.43 1.52
N ALA A 89 3.09 -14.79 2.69
CA ALA A 89 4.46 -15.29 2.83
C ALA A 89 4.71 -16.62 2.07
N PHE A 90 3.64 -17.40 1.81
CA PHE A 90 3.72 -18.73 1.23
C PHE A 90 3.27 -18.82 -0.23
N GLU A 91 3.02 -17.68 -0.88
CA GLU A 91 2.69 -17.63 -2.30
C GLU A 91 3.97 -17.42 -3.12
N PHE A 92 4.56 -18.52 -3.58
CA PHE A 92 5.81 -18.53 -4.34
C PHE A 92 5.62 -18.48 -5.87
N ASN A 93 4.38 -18.40 -6.36
CA ASN A 93 4.10 -18.42 -7.79
C ASN A 93 4.16 -17.03 -8.45
N GLY A 94 4.17 -15.96 -7.65
CA GLY A 94 4.23 -14.59 -8.17
C GLY A 94 3.02 -14.21 -9.02
N ASP A 95 1.87 -14.83 -8.79
CA ASP A 95 0.61 -14.66 -9.52
C ASP A 95 -0.03 -13.27 -9.30
N VAL A 96 0.27 -12.63 -8.18
CA VAL A 96 -0.17 -11.26 -7.87
C VAL A 96 1.00 -10.28 -8.05
N PRO A 97 1.03 -9.47 -9.11
CA PRO A 97 2.10 -8.48 -9.31
C PRO A 97 1.96 -7.30 -8.33
N GLU A 98 3.04 -6.95 -7.63
CA GLU A 98 3.03 -5.85 -6.65
C GLU A 98 3.75 -4.60 -7.18
N SER A 99 3.00 -3.53 -7.44
CA SER A 99 3.52 -2.27 -8.00
C SER A 99 4.18 -1.34 -6.97
N ARG A 100 3.93 -1.55 -5.67
CA ARG A 100 4.47 -0.72 -4.57
C ARG A 100 5.92 -1.04 -4.18
N LYS A 101 6.83 -0.11 -4.45
CA LYS A 101 8.25 -0.22 -4.05
C LYS A 101 8.42 -0.23 -2.53
N SER A 102 7.62 0.54 -1.81
CA SER A 102 7.73 0.68 -0.35
C SER A 102 7.50 -0.62 0.40
N VAL A 103 6.59 -1.48 -0.08
CA VAL A 103 6.28 -2.77 0.56
C VAL A 103 7.52 -3.66 0.60
N PHE A 104 8.24 -3.74 -0.51
CA PHE A 104 9.48 -4.50 -0.60
C PHE A 104 10.55 -3.95 0.37
N TRP A 105 10.83 -2.64 0.32
CA TRP A 105 11.86 -2.04 1.17
C TRP A 105 11.55 -2.10 2.66
N TRP A 106 10.27 -1.99 3.06
CA TRP A 106 9.87 -2.21 4.44
C TRP A 106 10.04 -3.67 4.88
N ALA A 107 9.80 -4.64 3.98
CA ALA A 107 10.07 -6.04 4.26
C ALA A 107 11.57 -6.31 4.42
N VAL A 108 12.41 -5.74 3.55
CA VAL A 108 13.88 -5.79 3.67
C VAL A 108 14.32 -5.23 5.01
N LEU A 109 13.80 -4.06 5.40
CA LEU A 109 14.12 -3.44 6.68
C LEU A 109 13.68 -4.32 7.86
N ALA A 110 12.48 -4.90 7.81
CA ALA A 110 11.96 -5.78 8.86
C ALA A 110 12.84 -7.02 9.05
N VAL A 111 13.24 -7.68 7.95
CA VAL A 111 14.12 -8.85 7.98
C VAL A 111 15.50 -8.47 8.52
N LEU A 112 16.09 -7.35 8.06
CA LEU A 112 17.38 -6.88 8.55
C LEU A 112 17.37 -6.61 10.07
N LEU A 113 16.30 -5.96 10.57
CA LEU A 113 16.13 -5.73 12.01
C LEU A 113 15.98 -7.05 12.79
N PHE A 114 15.24 -8.00 12.24
CA PHE A 114 15.09 -9.34 12.83
C PHE A 114 16.44 -10.07 12.88
N ASP A 115 17.20 -10.08 11.79
CA ASP A 115 18.51 -10.71 11.71
C ASP A 115 19.49 -10.09 12.70
N CYS A 116 19.51 -8.76 12.84
CA CYS A 116 20.35 -8.08 13.83
C CYS A 116 20.09 -8.57 15.26
N VAL A 117 18.84 -8.89 15.61
CA VAL A 117 18.47 -9.45 16.92
C VAL A 117 18.86 -10.92 17.02
N VAL A 118 18.57 -11.69 15.98
CA VAL A 118 18.73 -13.14 15.94
C VAL A 118 20.20 -13.56 15.85
N LEU A 119 21.07 -12.73 15.25
CA LEU A 119 22.52 -12.90 15.23
C LEU A 119 23.16 -12.90 16.62
N LEU A 120 22.49 -12.30 17.62
CA LEU A 120 22.95 -12.31 19.01
C LEU A 120 22.76 -13.68 19.69
N ILE A 121 21.99 -14.60 19.07
CA ILE A 121 21.71 -15.92 19.60
C ILE A 121 22.65 -16.93 18.91
N PRO A 122 23.70 -17.43 19.60
CA PRO A 122 24.59 -18.42 19.01
C PRO A 122 23.86 -19.73 18.69
N GLY A 123 24.21 -20.36 17.57
CA GLY A 123 23.61 -21.61 17.11
C GLY A 123 22.34 -21.39 16.30
N ILE A 124 21.19 -21.21 16.96
CA ILE A 124 19.87 -21.17 16.29
C ILE A 124 19.69 -19.91 15.43
N GLY A 125 20.44 -18.84 15.72
CA GLY A 125 20.30 -17.57 15.03
C GLY A 125 20.51 -17.67 13.52
N TRP A 126 21.47 -18.50 13.09
CA TRP A 126 21.77 -18.72 11.69
C TRP A 126 20.60 -19.33 10.92
N ILE A 127 19.90 -20.29 11.54
CA ILE A 127 18.75 -20.97 10.94
C ILE A 127 17.55 -20.02 10.88
N LEU A 128 17.31 -19.26 11.94
CA LEU A 128 16.21 -18.31 12.00
C LEU A 128 16.39 -17.15 11.01
N GLY A 129 17.61 -16.64 10.83
CA GLY A 129 17.90 -15.63 9.81
C GLY A 129 17.67 -16.16 8.39
N TRP A 130 18.18 -17.35 8.08
CA TRP A 130 17.89 -18.02 6.80
C TRP A 130 16.38 -18.23 6.58
N ALA A 131 15.63 -18.54 7.63
CA ALA A 131 14.17 -18.67 7.56
C ALA A 131 13.47 -17.33 7.32
N ALA A 132 14.01 -16.23 7.85
CA ALA A 132 13.50 -14.89 7.61
C ALA A 132 13.79 -14.41 6.17
N ASP A 133 14.95 -14.74 5.61
CA ASP A 133 15.30 -14.43 4.22
C ASP A 133 14.34 -15.09 3.22
N LEU A 134 13.77 -16.26 3.54
CA LEU A 134 12.74 -16.91 2.72
C LEU A 134 11.46 -16.07 2.58
N LEU A 135 11.10 -15.23 3.57
CA LEU A 135 9.99 -14.28 3.41
C LEU A 135 10.28 -13.25 2.31
N LEU A 136 11.54 -12.85 2.19
CA LEU A 136 11.97 -11.86 1.21
C LEU A 136 11.93 -12.42 -0.23
N VAL A 137 12.13 -13.73 -0.38
CA VAL A 137 11.96 -14.44 -1.67
C VAL A 137 10.53 -14.30 -2.19
N SER A 138 9.52 -14.49 -1.33
CA SER A 138 8.10 -14.36 -1.72
C SER A 138 7.78 -12.95 -2.24
N ALA A 139 8.23 -11.92 -1.51
CA ALA A 139 8.06 -10.52 -1.90
C ALA A 139 8.80 -10.20 -3.21
N THR A 140 9.95 -10.83 -3.42
CA THR A 140 10.78 -10.66 -4.63
C THR A 140 10.12 -11.26 -5.85
N MET A 141 9.53 -12.44 -5.73
CA MET A 141 8.81 -13.08 -6.83
C MET A 141 7.66 -12.22 -7.34
N ARG A 142 6.85 -11.63 -6.44
CA ARG A 142 5.77 -10.71 -6.83
C ARG A 142 6.27 -9.46 -7.56
N ARG A 143 7.40 -8.91 -7.12
CA ARG A 143 8.02 -7.73 -7.74
C ARG A 143 8.61 -8.05 -9.11
N LEU A 144 9.24 -9.21 -9.25
CA LEU A 144 9.79 -9.69 -10.53
C LEU A 144 8.67 -9.88 -11.56
N THR A 145 7.52 -10.42 -11.15
CA THR A 145 6.34 -10.52 -12.04
C THR A 145 5.88 -9.13 -12.49
N TYR A 146 5.84 -8.13 -11.60
CA TYR A 146 5.48 -6.76 -11.98
C TYR A 146 6.46 -6.14 -13.00
N LEU A 147 7.75 -6.48 -12.89
CA LEU A 147 8.80 -6.05 -13.82
C LEU A 147 8.80 -6.81 -15.16
N GLY A 148 7.93 -7.82 -15.33
CA GLY A 148 7.90 -8.67 -16.51
C GLY A 148 9.07 -9.64 -16.62
N GLN A 149 9.76 -9.94 -15.51
CA GLN A 149 10.86 -10.88 -15.46
C GLN A 149 10.43 -12.26 -14.95
N ASN A 150 11.28 -13.28 -15.14
CA ASN A 150 10.99 -14.62 -14.63
C ASN A 150 10.95 -14.60 -13.09
N PRO A 151 9.85 -15.02 -12.44
CA PRO A 151 9.70 -14.98 -10.98
C PRO A 151 10.71 -15.88 -10.27
N ASN A 152 11.18 -16.94 -10.94
CA ASN A 152 12.19 -17.86 -10.42
C ASN A 152 13.53 -17.19 -10.07
N LEU A 153 13.82 -15.98 -10.58
CA LEU A 153 15.00 -15.21 -10.14
C LEU A 153 14.94 -14.84 -8.65
N GLY A 154 13.76 -14.86 -8.01
CA GLY A 154 13.62 -14.61 -6.58
C GLY A 154 14.38 -15.61 -5.71
N TRP A 155 14.53 -16.86 -6.18
CA TRP A 155 15.30 -17.90 -5.48
C TRP A 155 16.78 -17.55 -5.31
N LEU A 156 17.32 -16.63 -6.11
CA LEU A 156 18.69 -16.14 -5.98
C LEU A 156 18.94 -15.45 -4.64
N MET A 157 17.89 -14.94 -3.97
CA MET A 157 18.03 -14.36 -2.62
C MET A 157 18.36 -15.39 -1.54
N VAL A 158 18.04 -16.67 -1.76
CA VAL A 158 18.43 -17.74 -0.82
C VAL A 158 19.91 -18.08 -0.94
N VAL A 159 20.55 -17.73 -2.07
CA VAL A 159 21.94 -18.08 -2.35
C VAL A 159 22.84 -16.90 -1.96
N PRO A 160 23.64 -16.99 -0.88
CA PRO A 160 24.39 -15.84 -0.36
C PRO A 160 25.38 -15.21 -1.35
N VAL A 161 25.87 -16.00 -2.30
CA VAL A 161 26.87 -15.56 -3.30
C VAL A 161 26.28 -14.61 -4.36
N ILE A 162 24.97 -14.70 -4.62
CA ILE A 162 24.28 -13.99 -5.72
C ILE A 162 23.05 -13.21 -5.25
N TYR A 163 22.82 -13.14 -3.93
CA TYR A 163 21.76 -12.38 -3.26
C TYR A 163 21.66 -10.91 -3.70
N ALA A 164 22.80 -10.28 -4.01
CA ALA A 164 22.83 -8.87 -4.38
C ALA A 164 22.12 -8.59 -5.72
N TRP A 165 22.00 -9.58 -6.61
CA TRP A 165 21.50 -9.37 -7.96
C TRP A 165 20.02 -8.95 -8.00
N PRO A 166 19.05 -9.68 -7.39
CA PRO A 166 17.66 -9.22 -7.29
C PRO A 166 17.50 -7.85 -6.63
N VAL A 167 18.28 -7.58 -5.57
CA VAL A 167 18.23 -6.30 -4.85
C VAL A 167 18.70 -5.14 -5.73
N VAL A 168 19.79 -5.33 -6.49
CA VAL A 168 20.28 -4.35 -7.47
C VAL A 168 19.23 -4.12 -8.55
N LEU A 169 18.59 -5.18 -9.04
CA LEU A 169 17.53 -5.08 -10.05
C LEU A 169 16.33 -4.27 -9.53
N MET A 170 15.95 -4.46 -8.27
CA MET A 170 14.90 -3.70 -7.60
C MET A 170 15.30 -2.26 -7.27
N PHE A 171 16.60 -1.97 -7.16
CA PHE A 171 17.08 -0.60 -7.03
C PHE A 171 16.97 0.16 -8.36
N PHE A 172 17.29 -0.50 -9.48
CA PHE A 172 17.21 0.06 -10.83
C PHE A 172 15.86 -0.15 -11.53
N ASP A 173 14.82 -0.42 -10.74
CA ASP A 173 13.45 -0.76 -11.14
C ASP A 173 12.86 0.24 -12.15
N LYS A 174 13.13 -0.06 -13.42
CA LYS A 174 12.53 0.50 -14.63
C LYS A 174 11.62 -0.58 -15.20
N LYS A 175 10.36 -0.21 -15.47
CA LYS A 175 9.41 -1.07 -16.19
C LYS A 175 10.05 -1.44 -17.52
N ALA A 176 10.10 -2.74 -17.86
CA ALA A 176 10.45 -3.15 -19.22
C ALA A 176 9.33 -2.62 -20.13
N GLU A 177 9.68 -1.69 -21.03
CA GLU A 177 8.76 -1.13 -22.03
C GLU A 177 8.45 -2.16 -23.13
#